data_AF-A0A395J427-F1
#
_entry.id   AF-A0A395J427-F1
#
_cell.length_a   1.000
_cell.length_b   1.000
_cell.length_c   1.000
_cell.angle_alpha   90.00
_cell.angle_beta   90.00
_cell.angle_gamma   90.00
#
_symmetry.space_group_name_H-M   'P 1'
#
loop_
_entity.id
_entity.type
_entity.pdbx_description
1 polymer ?
#
loop_
_entity_poly.entity_id
_entity_poly.type
_entity_poly.pdbx_seq_one_letter_code
_entity_poly.pdbx_strand_id
1 'polypeptide(L)'
;MASQQNDKNAAPEIPSSRSLTIFDPSKPHTFQKPIKRIHEGHDVPHFLISKAYADIGVFVMQLNISMCPRKSLETGEDPKTWRLDAALELSEAVKKLQELLQDINSIIDEVPPDMGPRRFGNVSFRKWYDILEMRARDLLKKYLPAEVLDFGGSSPDDEVSALDELTSYLLGGFGSAQRLDYGTGHELSFLAFLGCIWKLGGFTKTSSNGGELERSIVMGVLEPYLRVIRRLILTYTLEPAGSHGVWGLDDHSFLPYIFGSSQYCPAITDDEPMPVEGSLPGSPKPGDVAQR
;
A
#
# COMPACT_ATOMS: atom_id res chain seq x y z
N MET A 1 -20.89 -52.86 22.78
CA MET A 1 -19.66 -52.45 23.48
C MET A 1 -18.69 -51.91 22.44
N ALA A 2 -18.32 -50.63 22.60
CA ALA A 2 -17.23 -49.85 21.98
C ALA A 2 -17.00 -50.01 20.46
N SER A 3 -17.33 -49.05 19.58
CA SER A 3 -16.92 -47.63 19.51
C SER A 3 -15.41 -47.44 19.61
N GLN A 4 -14.74 -47.34 18.47
CA GLN A 4 -13.52 -46.54 18.28
C GLN A 4 -13.36 -46.26 16.77
N GLN A 5 -13.86 -45.12 16.35
CA GLN A 5 -13.60 -44.55 15.04
C GLN A 5 -12.53 -43.48 15.26
N ASN A 6 -11.38 -43.67 14.62
CA ASN A 6 -10.23 -42.78 14.68
C ASN A 6 -10.56 -41.45 13.97
N ASP A 7 -10.89 -40.42 14.73
CA ASP A 7 -10.81 -39.04 14.26
C ASP A 7 -9.35 -38.58 14.28
N LYS A 8 -8.66 -38.76 13.16
CA LYS A 8 -7.38 -38.11 12.85
C LYS A 8 -7.46 -37.53 11.45
N ASN A 9 -8.01 -36.32 11.35
CA ASN A 9 -7.65 -35.29 10.37
C ASN A 9 -8.48 -34.02 10.65
N ALA A 10 -8.28 -33.42 11.82
CA ALA A 10 -8.56 -32.00 11.96
C ALA A 10 -7.32 -31.27 11.43
N ALA A 11 -7.45 -30.62 10.27
CA ALA A 11 -6.49 -29.62 9.84
C ALA A 11 -6.37 -28.56 10.94
N PRO A 12 -5.18 -27.98 11.19
CA PRO A 12 -5.07 -26.94 12.19
C PRO A 12 -5.92 -25.75 11.77
N GLU A 13 -6.96 -25.44 12.53
CA GLU A 13 -7.66 -24.17 12.46
C GLU A 13 -6.64 -23.09 12.82
N ILE A 14 -6.12 -22.39 11.81
CA ILE A 14 -5.41 -21.14 12.02
C ILE A 14 -6.50 -20.08 12.13
N PRO A 15 -6.75 -19.47 13.30
CA PRO A 15 -7.47 -18.20 13.32
C PRO A 15 -6.48 -17.16 12.78
N SER A 16 -6.29 -17.11 11.46
CA SER A 16 -5.52 -16.02 10.87
C SER A 16 -6.37 -14.77 11.03
N SER A 17 -5.94 -13.88 11.92
CA SER A 17 -6.50 -12.54 11.99
C SER A 17 -6.59 -11.99 10.56
N ARG A 18 -7.80 -11.65 10.10
CA ARG A 18 -8.03 -11.03 8.78
C ARG A 18 -7.39 -9.63 8.67
N SER A 19 -6.86 -9.11 9.78
CA SER A 19 -6.24 -7.80 9.89
C SER A 19 -4.78 -7.91 10.35
N LEU A 20 -3.94 -7.05 9.80
CA LEU A 20 -2.55 -6.88 10.17
C LEU A 20 -2.45 -6.47 11.64
N THR A 21 -1.63 -7.19 12.39
CA THR A 21 -1.48 -6.99 13.84
C THR A 21 -0.94 -5.60 14.16
N ILE A 22 -1.65 -4.87 15.02
CA ILE A 22 -1.19 -3.61 15.61
C ILE A 22 -0.34 -3.93 16.84
N PHE A 23 0.80 -3.26 16.96
CA PHE A 23 1.71 -3.41 18.07
C PHE A 23 1.19 -2.68 19.30
N ASP A 24 1.48 -3.25 20.47
CA ASP A 24 1.15 -2.66 21.76
C ASP A 24 2.17 -1.55 22.08
N PRO A 25 1.74 -0.27 22.15
CA PRO A 25 2.64 0.86 22.40
C PRO A 25 3.27 0.84 23.79
N SER A 26 2.74 0.05 24.73
CA SER A 26 3.33 -0.12 26.06
C SER A 26 4.54 -1.06 26.08
N LYS A 27 4.76 -1.82 25.00
CA LYS A 27 5.89 -2.74 24.89
C LYS A 27 7.06 -2.06 24.16
N PRO A 28 8.30 -2.25 24.63
CA PRO A 28 9.46 -1.73 23.92
C PRO A 28 9.55 -2.37 22.53
N HIS A 29 9.95 -1.55 21.55
CA HIS A 29 10.14 -1.98 20.17
C HIS A 29 11.49 -1.49 19.65
N THR A 30 12.28 -2.38 19.07
CA THR A 30 13.59 -2.03 18.50
C THR A 30 13.47 -1.85 17.00
N PHE A 31 13.57 -0.60 16.54
CA PHE A 31 13.59 -0.26 15.12
C PHE A 31 14.94 -0.61 14.48
N GLN A 32 14.92 -0.86 13.18
CA GLN A 32 16.13 -1.19 12.42
C GLN A 32 16.13 -0.48 11.07
N LYS A 33 17.28 0.06 10.67
CA LYS A 33 17.43 0.58 9.32
C LYS A 33 17.31 -0.59 8.33
N PRO A 34 16.37 -0.57 7.37
CA PRO A 34 16.23 -1.65 6.41
C PRO A 34 17.53 -1.89 5.65
N ILE A 35 17.94 -3.15 5.59
CA ILE A 35 19.10 -3.59 4.81
C ILE A 35 18.68 -4.62 3.78
N LYS A 36 19.42 -4.69 2.67
CA LYS A 36 19.19 -5.70 1.64
C LYS A 36 19.37 -7.10 2.25
N ARG A 37 18.36 -7.95 2.08
CA ARG A 37 18.36 -9.36 2.52
C ARG A 37 18.20 -10.35 1.38
N ILE A 38 17.69 -9.90 0.23
CA ILE A 38 17.55 -10.70 -0.99
C ILE A 38 18.60 -10.20 -1.97
N HIS A 39 19.68 -10.96 -2.13
CA HIS A 39 20.79 -10.64 -3.03
C HIS A 39 20.68 -11.44 -4.32
N GLU A 40 20.34 -12.72 -4.20
CA GLU A 40 20.24 -13.67 -5.30
C GLU A 40 18.97 -14.52 -5.21
N GLY A 41 18.73 -15.34 -6.24
CA GLY A 41 17.51 -16.17 -6.32
C GLY A 41 17.36 -17.17 -5.16
N HIS A 42 18.46 -17.64 -4.57
CA HIS A 42 18.42 -18.60 -3.46
C HIS A 42 17.99 -17.97 -2.12
N ASP A 43 17.98 -16.63 -2.02
CA ASP A 43 17.46 -15.92 -0.84
C ASP A 43 15.93 -15.83 -0.84
N VAL A 44 15.30 -15.95 -2.01
CA VAL A 44 13.84 -15.79 -2.18
C VAL A 44 13.05 -16.79 -1.34
N PRO A 45 13.40 -18.10 -1.26
CA PRO A 45 12.73 -19.03 -0.37
C PRO A 45 12.71 -18.58 1.10
N HIS A 46 13.76 -17.91 1.59
CA HIS A 46 13.77 -17.37 2.96
C HIS A 46 12.79 -16.20 3.11
N PHE A 47 12.71 -15.32 2.11
CA PHE A 47 11.71 -14.26 2.09
C PHE A 47 10.28 -14.81 2.16
N LEU A 48 9.96 -15.85 1.39
CA LEU A 48 8.60 -16.44 1.33
C LEU A 48 8.11 -17.02 2.65
N ILE A 49 9.01 -17.35 3.58
CA ILE A 49 8.65 -17.83 4.94
C ILE A 49 8.87 -16.75 6.02
N SER A 50 9.28 -15.55 5.62
CA SER A 50 9.57 -14.46 6.56
C SER A 50 8.29 -13.83 7.11
N LYS A 51 8.40 -13.22 8.29
CA LYS A 51 7.32 -12.40 8.84
C LYS A 51 6.95 -11.22 7.92
N ALA A 52 7.92 -10.64 7.22
CA ALA A 52 7.67 -9.53 6.30
C ALA A 52 6.75 -9.96 5.13
N TYR A 53 7.01 -11.11 4.51
CA TYR A 53 6.15 -11.64 3.45
C TYR A 53 4.71 -11.90 3.94
N ALA A 54 4.58 -12.55 5.11
CA ALA A 54 3.28 -12.81 5.71
C ALA A 54 2.50 -11.52 6.03
N ASP A 55 3.16 -10.55 6.68
CA ASP A 55 2.55 -9.27 7.05
C ASP A 55 2.13 -8.46 5.82
N ILE A 56 2.96 -8.42 4.77
CA ILE A 56 2.61 -7.77 3.48
C ILE A 56 1.38 -8.43 2.86
N GLY A 57 1.36 -9.77 2.80
CA GLY A 57 0.23 -10.52 2.25
C GLY A 57 -1.08 -10.27 3.00
N VAL A 58 -1.03 -10.27 4.34
CA VAL A 58 -2.17 -9.94 5.19
C VAL A 58 -2.65 -8.52 4.92
N PHE A 59 -1.74 -7.54 4.84
CA PHE A 59 -2.11 -6.15 4.62
C PHE A 59 -2.74 -5.92 3.24
N VAL A 60 -2.18 -6.51 2.18
CA VAL A 60 -2.78 -6.48 0.84
C VAL A 60 -4.20 -7.03 0.89
N MET A 61 -4.41 -8.21 1.48
CA MET A 61 -5.72 -8.84 1.54
C MET A 61 -6.72 -8.08 2.41
N GLN A 62 -6.26 -7.50 3.51
CA GLN A 62 -7.05 -6.64 4.38
C GLN A 62 -7.56 -5.39 3.63
N LEU A 63 -6.68 -4.71 2.89
CA LEU A 63 -7.08 -3.58 2.05
C LEU A 63 -7.98 -4.04 0.91
N ASN A 64 -7.71 -5.20 0.32
CA ASN A 64 -8.43 -5.71 -0.83
C ASN A 64 -9.89 -6.08 -0.51
N ILE A 65 -10.15 -6.79 0.59
CA ILE A 65 -11.52 -7.16 1.00
C ILE A 65 -12.33 -5.93 1.43
N SER A 66 -11.65 -4.88 1.89
CA SER A 66 -12.32 -3.61 2.14
C SER A 66 -12.98 -3.14 0.85
N MET A 67 -12.29 -3.19 -0.29
CA MET A 67 -12.77 -2.65 -1.58
C MET A 67 -13.97 -3.38 -2.21
N CYS A 68 -14.34 -4.58 -1.74
CA CYS A 68 -15.54 -5.28 -2.22
C CYS A 68 -16.82 -4.47 -1.97
N PRO A 69 -17.79 -4.44 -2.90
CA PRO A 69 -19.13 -3.89 -2.63
C PRO A 69 -19.76 -4.53 -1.40
N ARG A 70 -20.60 -3.78 -0.67
CA ARG A 70 -21.33 -4.31 0.49
C ARG A 70 -22.82 -4.47 0.19
N LYS A 71 -23.39 -5.60 0.62
CA LYS A 71 -24.84 -5.82 0.54
C LYS A 71 -25.55 -4.75 1.38
N SER A 72 -26.62 -4.16 0.86
CA SER A 72 -27.46 -3.28 1.69
C SER A 72 -28.17 -4.11 2.76
N LEU A 73 -28.42 -3.48 3.91
CA LEU A 73 -29.21 -4.06 4.99
C LEU A 73 -30.71 -4.04 4.66
N GLU A 74 -31.13 -3.20 3.71
CA GLU A 74 -32.52 -3.07 3.29
C GLU A 74 -32.81 -3.95 2.07
N THR A 75 -33.89 -4.73 2.13
CA THR A 75 -34.31 -5.61 1.03
C THR A 75 -34.73 -4.79 -0.19
N GLY A 76 -34.00 -4.94 -1.30
CA GLY A 76 -34.31 -4.31 -2.58
C GLY A 76 -33.46 -3.08 -2.92
N GLU A 77 -32.54 -2.67 -2.04
CA GLU A 77 -31.56 -1.64 -2.36
C GLU A 77 -30.35 -2.18 -3.12
N ASP A 78 -29.80 -1.33 -3.99
CA ASP A 78 -28.56 -1.63 -4.69
C ASP A 78 -27.39 -1.77 -3.69
N PRO A 79 -26.40 -2.63 -3.98
CA PRO A 79 -25.22 -2.75 -3.16
C PRO A 79 -24.47 -1.43 -2.98
N LYS A 80 -23.96 -1.18 -1.77
CA LYS A 80 -23.08 -0.04 -1.50
C LYS A 80 -21.76 -0.25 -2.23
N THR A 81 -21.42 0.71 -3.11
CA THR A 81 -20.19 0.73 -3.88
C THR A 81 -19.42 2.01 -3.61
N TRP A 82 -18.12 2.00 -3.92
CA TRP A 82 -17.24 3.15 -3.72
C TRP A 82 -16.46 3.40 -4.98
N ARG A 83 -16.82 4.48 -5.67
CA ARG A 83 -16.15 4.93 -6.88
C ARG A 83 -15.10 5.97 -6.55
N LEU A 84 -14.08 6.10 -7.40
CA LEU A 84 -12.99 7.07 -7.22
C LEU A 84 -13.46 8.54 -7.19
N ASP A 85 -14.59 8.82 -7.85
CA ASP A 85 -15.23 10.13 -7.93
C ASP A 85 -16.21 10.43 -6.78
N ALA A 86 -16.46 9.46 -5.89
CA ALA A 86 -17.37 9.63 -4.77
C ALA A 86 -16.68 10.38 -3.61
N ALA A 87 -17.45 11.24 -2.92
CA ALA A 87 -16.99 11.84 -1.68
C ALA A 87 -16.81 10.74 -0.61
N LEU A 88 -15.61 10.65 -0.03
CA LEU A 88 -15.31 9.74 1.07
C LEU A 88 -15.00 10.54 2.33
N GLU A 89 -15.59 10.13 3.46
CA GLU A 89 -15.17 10.66 4.75
C GLU A 89 -13.81 10.06 5.12
N LEU A 90 -12.79 10.91 5.17
CA LEU A 90 -11.42 10.50 5.46
C LEU A 90 -11.09 10.73 6.94
N SER A 91 -10.43 9.74 7.54
CA SER A 91 -9.84 9.91 8.87
C SER A 91 -8.75 10.99 8.84
N GLU A 92 -8.46 11.59 10.00
CA GLU A 92 -7.45 12.64 10.09
C GLU A 92 -6.07 12.14 9.64
N ALA A 93 -5.70 10.91 10.01
CA ALA A 93 -4.44 10.30 9.57
C ALA A 93 -4.36 10.17 8.04
N VAL A 94 -5.45 9.79 7.38
CA VAL A 94 -5.50 9.71 5.91
C VAL A 94 -5.41 11.08 5.26
N LYS A 95 -6.11 12.09 5.80
CA LYS A 95 -5.99 13.48 5.32
C LYS A 95 -4.56 14.00 5.44
N LYS A 96 -3.88 13.74 6.56
CA LYS A 96 -2.48 14.13 6.76
C LYS A 96 -1.54 13.45 5.76
N LEU A 97 -1.78 12.19 5.40
CA LEU A 97 -1.03 11.52 4.35
C LEU A 97 -1.33 12.07 2.94
N GLN A 98 -2.55 12.55 2.68
CA GLN A 98 -2.85 13.29 1.44
C GLN A 98 -2.07 14.60 1.36
N GLU A 99 -2.01 15.36 2.47
CA GLU A 99 -1.22 16.59 2.55
C GLU A 99 0.28 16.30 2.34
N LEU A 100 0.80 15.21 2.92
CA LEU A 100 2.15 14.72 2.66
C LEU A 100 2.39 14.44 1.17
N LEU A 101 1.48 13.71 0.52
CA LEU A 101 1.59 13.40 -0.91
C LEU A 101 1.48 14.66 -1.77
N GLN A 102 0.68 15.64 -1.36
CA GLN A 102 0.56 16.92 -2.05
C GLN A 102 1.85 17.75 -1.94
N ASP A 103 2.49 17.78 -0.77
CA ASP A 103 3.80 18.43 -0.61
C ASP A 103 4.87 17.72 -1.48
N ILE A 104 4.90 16.38 -1.50
CA ILE A 104 5.80 15.61 -2.38
C ILE A 104 5.51 15.90 -3.86
N ASN A 105 4.24 15.96 -4.24
CA ASN A 105 3.81 16.28 -5.60
C ASN A 105 4.28 17.68 -6.02
N SER A 106 4.27 18.66 -5.10
CA SER A 106 4.70 20.03 -5.40
C SER A 106 6.20 20.16 -5.68
N ILE A 107 7.03 19.21 -5.22
CA ILE A 107 8.46 19.17 -5.56
C ILE A 107 8.65 19.00 -7.08
N ILE A 108 7.70 18.36 -7.78
CA ILE A 108 7.75 18.22 -9.25
C ILE A 108 7.69 19.59 -9.92
N ASP A 109 6.91 20.52 -9.37
CA ASP A 109 6.81 21.90 -9.88
C ASP A 109 8.10 22.69 -9.65
N GLU A 110 8.84 22.40 -8.58
CA GLU A 110 10.14 23.02 -8.28
C GLU A 110 11.27 22.51 -9.19
N VAL A 111 11.08 21.35 -9.83
CA VAL A 111 12.11 20.67 -10.63
C VAL A 111 11.58 20.40 -12.03
N PRO A 112 11.56 21.41 -12.92
CA PRO A 112 11.10 21.21 -14.29
C PRO A 112 11.98 20.18 -15.04
N PRO A 113 11.40 19.41 -15.96
CA PRO A 113 12.15 18.52 -16.82
C PRO A 113 13.12 19.33 -17.67
N ASP A 114 14.35 18.86 -17.80
CA ASP A 114 15.28 19.44 -18.76
C ASP A 114 14.75 19.21 -20.21
N MET A 115 15.05 20.14 -21.12
CA MET A 115 14.45 20.26 -22.47
C MET A 115 15.35 19.75 -23.60
N GLY A 116 16.59 19.35 -23.31
CA GLY A 116 17.49 18.73 -24.29
C GLY A 116 16.96 17.41 -24.87
N PRO A 117 17.45 16.96 -26.06
CA PRO A 117 17.04 15.71 -26.70
C PRO A 117 17.43 14.49 -25.84
N ARG A 118 16.50 13.53 -25.66
CA ARG A 118 16.70 12.37 -24.76
C ARG A 118 16.26 11.07 -25.40
N ARG A 119 16.93 9.97 -25.03
CA ARG A 119 16.55 8.59 -25.37
C ARG A 119 16.07 7.78 -24.17
N PHE A 120 16.37 8.24 -22.96
CA PHE A 120 16.14 7.55 -21.67
C PHE A 120 15.54 8.54 -20.67
N GLY A 121 15.33 8.11 -19.43
CA GLY A 121 14.77 8.92 -18.34
C GLY A 121 15.42 10.31 -18.17
N ASN A 122 14.61 11.27 -17.74
CA ASN A 122 15.01 12.65 -17.53
C ASN A 122 15.85 12.78 -16.25
N VAL A 123 17.10 13.25 -16.40
CA VAL A 123 18.03 13.43 -15.28
C VAL A 123 17.54 14.41 -14.20
N SER A 124 16.59 15.30 -14.51
CA SER A 124 15.94 16.16 -13.51
C SER A 124 15.28 15.35 -12.39
N PHE A 125 14.91 14.09 -12.64
CA PHE A 125 14.40 13.21 -11.59
C PHE A 125 15.39 12.99 -10.44
N ARG A 126 16.71 12.98 -10.71
CA ARG A 126 17.73 12.90 -9.65
C ARG A 126 17.64 14.08 -8.71
N LYS A 127 17.55 15.29 -9.29
CA LYS A 127 17.38 16.51 -8.51
C LYS A 127 16.06 16.50 -7.72
N TRP A 128 14.97 16.02 -8.32
CA TRP A 128 13.71 15.84 -7.61
C TRP A 128 13.85 14.89 -6.41
N TYR A 129 14.51 13.75 -6.63
CA TYR A 129 14.74 12.74 -5.59
C TYR A 129 15.64 13.26 -4.46
N ASP A 130 16.72 13.98 -4.79
CA ASP A 130 17.61 14.61 -3.81
C ASP A 130 16.84 15.58 -2.90
N ILE A 131 15.92 16.38 -3.47
CA ILE A 131 15.07 17.29 -2.69
C ILE A 131 14.10 16.51 -1.80
N LEU A 132 13.49 15.44 -2.31
CA LEU A 132 12.65 14.57 -1.50
C LEU A 132 13.44 13.96 -0.33
N GLU A 133 14.64 13.43 -0.60
CA GLU A 133 15.52 12.84 0.43
C GLU A 133 15.88 13.86 1.52
N MET A 134 16.23 15.09 1.13
CA MET A 134 16.52 16.18 2.07
C MET A 134 15.31 16.55 2.94
N ARG A 135 14.09 16.50 2.40
CA ARG A 135 12.85 16.94 3.08
C ARG A 135 12.09 15.81 3.78
N ALA A 136 12.38 14.55 3.47
CA ALA A 136 11.56 13.40 3.86
C ALA A 136 11.34 13.30 5.38
N ARG A 137 12.40 13.51 6.17
CA ARG A 137 12.30 13.45 7.64
C ARG A 137 11.37 14.53 8.20
N ASP A 138 11.46 15.74 7.69
CA ASP A 138 10.65 16.87 8.16
C ASP A 138 9.20 16.74 7.69
N LEU A 139 8.98 16.23 6.47
CA LEU A 139 7.64 15.87 5.98
C LEU A 139 7.01 14.81 6.87
N LEU A 140 7.74 13.74 7.21
CA LEU A 140 7.23 12.69 8.10
C LEU A 140 6.92 13.22 9.50
N LYS A 141 7.79 14.05 10.09
CA LYS A 141 7.52 14.71 11.38
C LYS A 141 6.30 15.63 11.35
N LYS A 142 6.07 16.31 10.22
CA LYS A 142 4.94 17.23 10.02
C LYS A 142 3.61 16.50 9.93
N TYR A 143 3.57 15.35 9.28
CA TYR A 143 2.32 14.69 8.88
C TYR A 143 2.00 13.40 9.63
N LEU A 144 3.00 12.70 10.19
CA LEU A 144 2.73 11.50 10.97
C LEU A 144 2.30 11.84 12.41
N PRO A 145 1.40 11.05 13.01
CA PRO A 145 1.02 11.20 14.41
C PRO A 145 2.23 10.98 15.34
N ALA A 146 2.28 11.74 16.44
CA ALA A 146 3.34 11.60 17.45
C ALA A 146 3.40 10.17 18.01
N GLU A 147 2.27 9.47 18.11
CA GLU A 147 2.21 8.09 18.61
C GLU A 147 2.97 7.09 17.72
N VAL A 148 3.14 7.42 16.44
CA VAL A 148 3.94 6.63 15.50
C VAL A 148 5.43 6.97 15.63
N LEU A 149 5.75 8.25 15.78
CA LEU A 149 7.12 8.75 15.85
C LEU A 149 7.81 8.41 17.18
N ASP A 150 7.03 8.43 18.27
CA ASP A 150 7.47 8.18 19.64
C ASP A 150 7.13 6.75 20.11
N PHE A 151 6.76 5.86 19.17
CA PHE A 151 6.29 4.51 19.46
C PHE A 151 7.33 3.71 20.25
N GLY A 152 6.88 3.00 21.30
CA GLY A 152 7.74 2.12 22.10
C GLY A 152 8.68 2.86 23.04
N GLY A 153 8.56 4.19 23.18
CA GLY A 153 9.30 4.99 24.15
C GLY A 153 10.79 5.13 23.81
N SER A 154 11.10 5.42 22.54
CA SER A 154 12.45 5.62 22.00
C SER A 154 13.39 6.28 23.02
N SER A 155 14.37 5.53 23.48
CA SER A 155 15.40 6.05 24.40
C SER A 155 16.35 6.94 23.60
N PRO A 156 16.95 7.98 24.21
CA PRO A 156 18.04 8.73 23.58
C PRO A 156 19.23 7.85 23.13
N ASP A 157 19.35 6.65 23.70
CA ASP A 157 20.38 5.66 23.39
C ASP A 157 20.03 4.75 22.19
N ASP A 158 18.81 4.83 21.65
CA ASP A 158 18.43 4.02 20.48
C ASP A 158 19.09 4.59 19.21
N GLU A 159 19.95 3.78 18.58
CA GLU A 159 20.65 4.17 17.34
C GLU A 159 19.71 4.40 16.15
N VAL A 160 18.51 3.81 16.17
CA VAL A 160 17.53 3.85 15.08
C VAL A 160 16.13 4.10 15.65
N SER A 161 15.46 5.11 15.13
CA SER A 161 14.07 5.47 15.48
C SER A 161 13.05 4.95 14.47
N ALA A 162 11.76 4.97 14.84
CA ALA A 162 10.64 4.73 13.93
C ALA A 162 10.74 5.59 12.65
N LEU A 163 11.15 6.85 12.83
CA LEU A 163 11.34 7.80 11.74
C LEU A 163 12.39 7.31 10.73
N ASP A 164 13.51 6.73 11.18
CA ASP A 164 14.58 6.25 10.31
C ASP A 164 14.14 5.06 9.46
N GLU A 165 13.40 4.12 10.06
CA GLU A 165 12.85 2.96 9.36
C GLU A 165 11.76 3.38 8.36
N LEU A 166 10.80 4.21 8.78
CA LEU A 166 9.73 4.74 7.92
C LEU A 166 10.26 5.57 6.74
N THR A 167 11.28 6.40 6.97
CA THR A 167 11.93 7.20 5.91
C THR A 167 12.45 6.30 4.80
N SER A 168 13.03 5.14 5.15
CA SER A 168 13.60 4.21 4.18
C SER A 168 12.52 3.62 3.25
N TYR A 169 11.37 3.24 3.80
CA TYR A 169 10.24 2.72 2.99
C TYR A 169 9.56 3.82 2.15
N LEU A 170 9.42 5.04 2.70
CA LEU A 170 8.88 6.18 1.95
C LEU A 170 9.75 6.50 0.73
N LEU A 171 11.08 6.65 0.93
CA LEU A 171 12.01 6.98 -0.15
C LEU A 171 12.12 5.86 -1.20
N GLY A 172 12.01 4.60 -0.77
CA GLY A 172 11.91 3.46 -1.67
C GLY A 172 10.63 3.46 -2.53
N GLY A 173 9.62 4.24 -2.14
CA GLY A 173 8.32 4.31 -2.80
C GLY A 173 8.30 5.08 -4.12
N PHE A 174 9.28 5.91 -4.47
CA PHE A 174 9.12 6.86 -5.59
C PHE A 174 9.96 6.56 -6.84
N GLY A 175 10.61 5.40 -6.91
CA GLY A 175 11.48 5.01 -8.02
C GLY A 175 12.97 5.04 -7.66
N SER A 176 13.83 4.81 -8.66
CA SER A 176 15.29 4.81 -8.50
C SER A 176 15.92 6.00 -9.18
N ALA A 177 16.47 6.94 -8.42
CA ALA A 177 17.20 8.09 -8.98
C ALA A 177 18.43 7.67 -9.81
N GLN A 178 19.07 6.56 -9.44
CA GLN A 178 20.23 6.07 -10.18
C GLN A 178 19.83 5.57 -11.57
N ARG A 179 18.79 4.73 -11.63
CA ARG A 179 18.35 4.05 -12.85
C ARG A 179 17.32 4.85 -13.66
N LEU A 180 16.72 5.88 -13.06
CA LEU A 180 15.64 6.69 -13.64
C LEU A 180 14.42 5.83 -14.00
N ASP A 181 14.11 4.85 -13.14
CA ASP A 181 13.04 3.89 -13.33
C ASP A 181 12.05 3.86 -12.15
N TYR A 182 10.86 3.33 -12.41
CA TYR A 182 9.84 3.03 -11.41
C TYR A 182 9.16 1.70 -11.76
N GLY A 183 8.70 0.95 -10.75
CA GLY A 183 8.00 -0.31 -10.97
C GLY A 183 7.39 -0.88 -9.69
N THR A 184 6.91 -2.12 -9.77
CA THR A 184 6.12 -2.78 -8.71
C THR A 184 6.86 -2.94 -7.38
N GLY A 185 8.20 -3.03 -7.40
CA GLY A 185 9.01 -3.04 -6.18
C GLY A 185 8.95 -1.72 -5.40
N HIS A 186 8.87 -0.58 -6.10
CA HIS A 186 8.71 0.74 -5.48
C HIS A 186 7.28 0.91 -4.96
N GLU A 187 6.28 0.49 -5.75
CA GLU A 187 4.89 0.42 -5.29
C GLU A 187 4.73 -0.38 -4.00
N LEU A 188 5.39 -1.56 -3.92
CA LEU A 188 5.42 -2.39 -2.72
C LEU A 188 6.10 -1.72 -1.53
N SER A 189 7.16 -0.92 -1.76
CA SER A 189 7.81 -0.15 -0.71
C SER A 189 6.87 0.90 -0.10
N PHE A 190 6.08 1.59 -0.93
CA PHE A 190 5.08 2.53 -0.43
C PHE A 190 3.96 1.82 0.32
N LEU A 191 3.52 0.65 -0.14
CA LEU A 191 2.56 -0.17 0.62
C LEU A 191 3.14 -0.61 1.98
N ALA A 192 4.42 -1.02 2.02
CA ALA A 192 5.09 -1.39 3.25
C ALA A 192 5.19 -0.20 4.22
N PHE A 193 5.46 1.01 3.72
CA PHE A 193 5.40 2.24 4.51
C PHE A 193 4.04 2.43 5.20
N LEU A 194 2.93 2.26 4.47
CA LEU A 194 1.59 2.31 5.04
C LEU A 194 1.33 1.18 6.05
N GLY A 195 1.83 -0.03 5.77
CA GLY A 195 1.75 -1.17 6.68
C GLY A 195 2.52 -0.92 7.98
N CYS A 196 3.67 -0.25 7.94
CA CYS A 196 4.40 0.15 9.14
C CYS A 196 3.58 1.15 9.97
N ILE A 197 2.99 2.18 9.36
CA ILE A 197 2.11 3.13 10.07
C ILE A 197 0.92 2.40 10.71
N TRP A 198 0.32 1.44 10.00
CA TRP A 198 -0.75 0.60 10.52
C TRP A 198 -0.31 -0.19 11.76
N LYS A 199 0.83 -0.88 11.68
CA LYS A 199 1.36 -1.68 12.79
C LYS A 199 1.69 -0.84 14.02
N LEU A 200 2.07 0.43 13.84
CA LEU A 200 2.33 1.36 14.92
C LEU A 200 1.06 2.08 15.43
N GLY A 201 -0.13 1.70 14.95
CA GLY A 201 -1.41 2.25 15.39
C GLY A 201 -1.71 3.65 14.86
N GLY A 202 -1.01 4.11 13.81
CA GLY A 202 -1.15 5.48 13.28
C GLY A 202 -2.52 5.81 12.70
N PHE A 203 -3.30 4.79 12.35
CA PHE A 203 -4.64 4.93 11.77
C PHE A 203 -5.78 4.71 12.77
N THR A 204 -5.49 4.18 13.96
CA THR A 204 -6.49 3.50 14.81
C THR A 204 -7.08 4.36 15.93
N LYS A 205 -7.00 5.68 15.82
CA LYS A 205 -7.65 6.61 16.78
C LYS A 205 -9.18 6.56 16.69
N THR A 206 -9.72 6.12 15.55
CA THR A 206 -11.16 5.99 15.34
C THR A 206 -11.47 4.52 15.12
N SER A 207 -12.40 3.95 15.90
CA SER A 207 -12.91 2.60 15.65
C SER A 207 -13.63 2.61 14.30
N SER A 208 -13.13 1.83 13.35
CA SER A 208 -13.78 1.61 12.06
C SER A 208 -14.38 0.21 12.03
N ASN A 209 -15.67 0.12 11.77
CA ASN A 209 -16.35 -1.14 11.45
C ASN A 209 -16.46 -1.26 9.93
N GLY A 210 -16.60 -2.49 9.40
CA GLY A 210 -16.95 -2.70 7.98
C GLY A 210 -15.91 -2.30 6.93
N GLY A 211 -14.63 -2.15 7.31
CA GLY A 211 -13.52 -1.87 6.39
C GLY A 211 -13.43 -0.42 5.90
N GLU A 212 -14.10 0.52 6.56
CA GLU A 212 -14.11 1.94 6.14
C GLU A 212 -12.72 2.59 6.21
N LEU A 213 -11.94 2.26 7.25
CA LEU A 213 -10.59 2.78 7.41
C LEU A 213 -9.65 2.25 6.32
N GLU A 214 -9.64 0.93 6.11
CA GLU A 214 -8.88 0.27 5.05
C GLU A 214 -9.21 0.88 3.68
N ARG A 215 -10.50 1.06 3.40
CA ARG A 215 -10.98 1.68 2.17
C ARG A 215 -10.49 3.13 2.04
N SER A 216 -10.50 3.88 3.14
CA SER A 216 -9.98 5.26 3.15
C SER A 216 -8.48 5.30 2.89
N ILE A 217 -7.71 4.28 3.27
CA ILE A 217 -6.29 4.17 2.91
C ILE A 217 -6.14 3.92 1.41
N VAL A 218 -6.92 3.01 0.84
CA VAL A 218 -6.85 2.72 -0.61
C VAL A 218 -7.25 3.94 -1.44
N MET A 219 -8.42 4.50 -1.16
CA MET A 219 -9.00 5.60 -1.95
C MET A 219 -8.36 6.95 -1.62
N GLY A 220 -8.00 7.15 -0.36
CA GLY A 220 -7.49 8.42 0.14
C GLY A 220 -5.97 8.54 0.13
N VAL A 221 -5.20 7.44 0.09
CA VAL A 221 -3.73 7.51 0.11
C VAL A 221 -3.11 6.83 -1.10
N LEU A 222 -3.46 5.56 -1.37
CA LEU A 222 -2.87 4.82 -2.49
C LEU A 222 -3.27 5.42 -3.85
N GLU A 223 -4.52 5.82 -4.03
CA GLU A 223 -4.94 6.44 -5.30
C GLU A 223 -4.24 7.80 -5.55
N PRO A 224 -4.17 8.75 -4.58
CA PRO A 224 -3.39 9.96 -4.75
C PRO A 224 -1.90 9.69 -4.96
N TYR A 225 -1.32 8.70 -4.29
CA TYR A 225 0.06 8.27 -4.53
C TYR A 225 0.26 7.85 -6.00
N LEU A 226 -0.63 7.05 -6.57
CA LEU A 226 -0.58 6.66 -7.98
C LEU A 226 -0.70 7.87 -8.93
N ARG A 227 -1.43 8.93 -8.55
CA ARG A 227 -1.45 10.18 -9.32
C ARG A 227 -0.08 10.87 -9.32
N VAL A 228 0.59 10.92 -8.17
CA VAL A 228 1.97 11.46 -8.06
C VAL A 228 2.92 10.63 -8.92
N ILE A 229 2.85 9.30 -8.83
CA ILE A 229 3.69 8.40 -9.63
C ILE A 229 3.46 8.59 -11.14
N ARG A 230 2.20 8.63 -11.61
CA ARG A 230 1.90 8.90 -13.03
C ARG A 230 2.47 10.24 -13.48
N ARG A 231 2.39 11.26 -12.62
CA ARG A 231 2.97 12.57 -12.90
C ARG A 231 4.49 12.51 -13.00
N LEU A 232 5.17 11.78 -12.11
CA LEU A 232 6.62 11.56 -12.15
C LEU A 232 7.05 10.84 -13.43
N ILE A 233 6.37 9.73 -13.76
CA ILE A 233 6.64 8.94 -14.97
C ILE A 233 6.49 9.80 -16.21
N LEU A 234 5.39 10.56 -16.34
CA LEU A 234 5.16 11.41 -17.52
C LEU A 234 6.11 12.61 -17.58
N THR A 235 6.37 13.26 -16.44
CA THR A 235 7.20 14.48 -16.37
C THR A 235 8.67 14.16 -16.61
N TYR A 236 9.17 13.08 -16.01
CA TYR A 236 10.56 12.69 -16.10
C TYR A 236 10.83 11.50 -17.01
N THR A 237 9.81 11.01 -17.73
CA THR A 237 9.94 9.91 -18.69
C THR A 237 10.62 8.68 -18.06
N LEU A 238 10.18 8.31 -16.85
CA LEU A 238 10.80 7.21 -16.10
C LEU A 238 10.61 5.88 -16.82
N GLU A 239 11.63 5.04 -16.76
CA GLU A 239 11.61 3.72 -17.39
C GLU A 239 10.87 2.69 -16.52
N PRO A 240 10.27 1.65 -17.14
CA PRO A 240 9.70 0.51 -16.41
C PRO A 240 10.79 -0.32 -15.70
N ALA A 241 10.73 -0.41 -14.37
CA ALA A 241 11.66 -1.20 -13.59
C ALA A 241 11.21 -2.68 -13.54
N GLY A 242 12.08 -3.60 -13.98
CA GLY A 242 11.79 -5.03 -13.92
C GLY A 242 10.65 -5.47 -14.84
N SER A 243 10.43 -4.76 -15.95
CA SER A 243 9.38 -5.09 -16.92
C SER A 243 9.55 -6.50 -17.47
N HIS A 244 8.44 -7.23 -17.52
CA HIS A 244 8.33 -8.51 -18.24
C HIS A 244 7.94 -8.32 -19.72
N GLY A 245 8.05 -7.08 -20.23
CA GLY A 245 7.61 -6.70 -21.57
C GLY A 245 6.11 -6.97 -21.76
N VAL A 246 5.74 -7.51 -22.91
CA VAL A 246 4.34 -7.86 -23.25
C VAL A 246 3.72 -8.96 -22.37
N TRP A 247 4.49 -9.55 -21.45
CA TRP A 247 4.02 -10.55 -20.49
C TRP A 247 3.77 -9.97 -19.10
N GLY A 248 4.06 -8.69 -18.89
CA GLY A 248 3.68 -7.94 -17.69
C GLY A 248 2.22 -7.50 -17.76
N LEU A 249 1.58 -7.37 -16.59
CA LEU A 249 0.22 -6.82 -16.52
C LEU A 249 0.16 -5.34 -16.90
N ASP A 250 1.14 -4.59 -16.42
CA ASP A 250 1.38 -3.16 -16.65
C ASP A 250 2.87 -2.89 -16.48
N ASP A 251 3.37 -1.82 -17.08
CA ASP A 251 4.78 -1.45 -17.04
C ASP A 251 5.27 -1.05 -15.64
N HIS A 252 4.38 -0.51 -14.79
CA HIS A 252 4.78 0.18 -13.56
C HIS A 252 4.05 -0.30 -12.30
N SER A 253 2.78 -0.71 -12.41
CA SER A 253 1.87 -0.88 -11.27
C SER A 253 1.21 -2.25 -11.22
N PHE A 254 0.86 -2.72 -10.03
CA PHE A 254 0.11 -3.97 -9.84
C PHE A 254 -1.04 -3.80 -8.85
N LEU A 255 -0.81 -3.11 -7.72
CA LEU A 255 -1.83 -2.86 -6.70
C LEU A 255 -3.15 -2.25 -7.21
N PRO A 256 -3.18 -1.27 -8.13
CA PRO A 256 -4.44 -0.73 -8.63
C PRO A 256 -5.31 -1.77 -9.34
N TYR A 257 -4.73 -2.81 -9.93
CA TYR A 257 -5.49 -3.91 -10.54
C TYR A 257 -6.08 -4.85 -9.48
N ILE A 258 -5.32 -5.12 -8.41
CA ILE A 258 -5.82 -5.90 -7.27
C ILE A 258 -7.05 -5.19 -6.68
N PHE A 259 -6.89 -3.95 -6.22
CA PHE A 259 -7.96 -3.21 -5.57
C PHE A 259 -9.10 -2.83 -6.52
N GLY A 260 -8.76 -2.46 -7.76
CA GLY A 260 -9.73 -2.14 -8.79
C GLY A 260 -10.63 -3.32 -9.14
N SER A 261 -10.07 -4.53 -9.27
CA SER A 261 -10.88 -5.73 -9.53
C SER A 261 -11.86 -6.04 -8.38
N SER A 262 -11.43 -5.81 -7.15
CA SER A 262 -12.27 -5.96 -5.95
C SER A 262 -13.49 -5.03 -5.95
N GLN A 263 -13.37 -3.81 -6.47
CA GLN A 263 -14.50 -2.88 -6.58
C GLN A 263 -15.64 -3.40 -7.48
N TYR A 264 -15.36 -4.34 -8.38
CA TYR A 264 -16.32 -4.92 -9.31
C TYR A 264 -16.73 -6.36 -8.98
N CYS A 265 -16.27 -6.92 -7.85
CA CYS A 265 -16.69 -8.25 -7.44
C CYS A 265 -18.14 -8.24 -6.93
N PRO A 266 -18.79 -9.41 -6.76
CA PRO A 266 -20.07 -9.51 -6.09
C PRO A 266 -20.07 -8.86 -4.71
N ALA A 267 -21.22 -8.32 -4.30
CA ALA A 267 -21.36 -7.70 -2.99
C ALA A 267 -21.32 -8.73 -1.86
N ILE A 268 -20.64 -8.38 -0.76
CA ILE A 268 -20.47 -9.22 0.42
C ILE A 268 -21.07 -8.58 1.68
N THR A 269 -21.36 -9.37 2.71
CA THR A 269 -21.48 -8.88 4.09
C THR A 269 -20.10 -8.75 4.75
N ASP A 270 -20.02 -8.17 5.95
CA ASP A 270 -18.74 -7.97 6.64
C ASP A 270 -18.04 -9.27 7.06
N ASP A 271 -18.82 -10.35 7.29
CA ASP A 271 -18.30 -11.65 7.72
C ASP A 271 -17.97 -12.58 6.54
N GLU A 272 -18.55 -12.32 5.37
CA GLU A 272 -18.36 -13.12 4.17
C GLU A 272 -16.90 -13.01 3.65
N PRO A 273 -16.35 -14.11 3.09
CA PRO A 273 -15.04 -14.05 2.45
C PRO A 273 -15.13 -13.28 1.12
N MET A 274 -13.96 -12.88 0.61
CA MET A 274 -13.87 -12.28 -0.72
C MET A 274 -14.42 -13.25 -1.78
N PRO A 275 -15.25 -12.80 -2.73
CA PRO A 275 -15.75 -13.65 -3.80
C PRO A 275 -14.61 -14.13 -4.71
N VAL A 276 -14.67 -15.38 -5.15
CA VAL A 276 -13.69 -15.98 -6.07
C VAL A 276 -14.11 -15.87 -7.54
N GLU A 277 -15.40 -15.63 -7.79
CA GLU A 277 -15.97 -15.56 -9.13
C GLU A 277 -17.15 -14.59 -9.19
N GLY A 278 -17.54 -14.22 -10.42
CA GLY A 278 -18.64 -13.31 -10.69
C GLY A 278 -18.25 -11.84 -10.69
N SER A 279 -19.23 -10.99 -10.97
CA SER A 279 -19.08 -9.53 -10.96
C SER A 279 -20.36 -8.88 -10.45
N LEU A 280 -20.22 -7.65 -9.95
CA LEU A 280 -21.35 -6.82 -9.57
C LEU A 280 -22.25 -6.57 -10.80
N PRO A 281 -23.59 -6.63 -10.66
CA PRO A 281 -24.50 -6.21 -11.72
C PRO A 281 -24.16 -4.80 -12.24
N GLY A 282 -24.12 -4.63 -13.57
CA GLY A 282 -23.76 -3.36 -14.19
C GLY A 282 -22.25 -3.10 -14.32
N SER A 283 -21.39 -4.03 -13.91
CA SER A 283 -19.94 -3.93 -14.17
C SER A 283 -19.65 -3.82 -15.68
N PRO A 284 -18.69 -2.97 -16.10
CA PRO A 284 -18.31 -2.86 -17.50
C PRO A 284 -17.91 -4.22 -18.08
N LYS A 285 -18.33 -4.53 -19.31
CA LYS A 285 -17.82 -5.73 -19.97
C LYS A 285 -16.35 -5.51 -20.32
N PRO A 286 -15.47 -6.52 -20.14
CA PRO A 286 -14.05 -6.36 -20.49
C PRO A 286 -13.81 -5.84 -21.91
N GLY A 287 -14.62 -6.29 -22.88
CA GLY A 287 -14.53 -5.86 -24.27
C GLY A 287 -14.85 -4.38 -24.51
N ASP A 288 -15.65 -3.75 -23.65
CA ASP A 288 -16.04 -2.33 -23.80
C ASP A 288 -14.94 -1.38 -23.30
N VAL A 289 -14.02 -1.89 -22.46
CA VAL A 289 -12.91 -1.13 -21.87
C VAL A 289 -11.69 -1.13 -22.79
N ALA A 290 -11.42 -2.24 -23.49
CA ALA A 290 -10.27 -2.40 -24.37
C ALA A 290 -10.39 -1.67 -25.73
N GLN A 291 -11.56 -1.10 -26.05
CA GLN A 291 -11.83 -0.41 -27.32
C GLN A 291 -11.74 1.12 -27.22
N ARG A 292 -11.20 1.67 -26.12
CA ARG A 292 -11.04 3.12 -25.90
C ARG A 292 -9.61 3.59 -26.10
#